data_AF-A0AAV7A6E9-F1
#
_entry.id   AF-A0AAV7A6E9-F1
#
_cell.length_a   1.000
_cell.length_b   1.000
_cell.length_c   1.000
_cell.angle_alpha   90.00
_cell.angle_beta   90.00
_cell.angle_gamma   90.00
#
_symmetry.space_group_name_H-M   'P 1'
#
loop_
_entity.id
_entity.type
_entity.pdbx_description
1 polymer ?
#
loop_
_entity_poly.entity_id
_entity_poly.type
_entity_poly.pdbx_seq_one_letter_code
_entity_poly.pdbx_strand_id
1 'polypeptide(L)'
;MNPYQLNAYGMALKAVGEIIQDYDSDKLFPAYGFGAKIPPDGKISHEFPLNGDMENPNCVGIQGVLEAYFKSLRTVQLYGPTNFASVINQVASNAGSVTDGSQYYVLLIITDGVISDMAQTKEAIVNASSLPLSIIIVGVGPAEFDAMEELDGDEVRVSSRGKFAERDIVQFVPFP
;
A
#
# COMPACT_ATOMS: atom_id res chain seq x y z
N MET A 1 15.33 -20.05 9.30
CA MET A 1 15.29 -18.60 9.02
C MET A 1 15.94 -17.89 10.20
N ASN A 2 16.87 -16.97 9.95
CA ASN A 2 17.51 -16.18 11.01
C ASN A 2 16.44 -15.23 11.62
N PRO A 3 16.13 -15.31 12.92
CA PRO A 3 15.07 -14.49 13.53
C PRO A 3 15.40 -12.98 13.55
N TYR A 4 16.63 -12.59 13.21
CA TYR A 4 17.08 -11.20 13.14
C TYR A 4 17.19 -10.65 11.71
N GLN A 5 16.98 -11.48 10.69
CA GLN A 5 17.08 -11.04 9.30
C GLN A 5 15.69 -10.71 8.78
N LEU A 6 15.48 -9.45 8.39
CA LEU A 6 14.25 -9.01 7.76
C LEU A 6 14.02 -9.80 6.46
N ASN A 7 12.77 -10.21 6.22
CA ASN A 7 12.36 -10.71 4.91
C ASN A 7 12.26 -9.54 3.91
N ALA A 8 12.03 -9.83 2.62
CA ALA A 8 12.00 -8.79 1.59
C ALA A 8 10.99 -7.67 1.89
N TYR A 9 9.80 -8.02 2.39
CA TYR A 9 8.80 -7.04 2.87
C TYR A 9 9.35 -6.14 3.98
N GLY A 10 9.98 -6.72 5.00
CA GLY A 10 10.56 -5.97 6.11
C GLY A 10 11.72 -5.08 5.66
N MET A 11 12.55 -5.54 4.72
CA MET A 11 13.63 -4.75 4.13
C MET A 11 13.09 -3.57 3.32
N ALA A 12 12.12 -3.80 2.44
CA ALA A 12 11.47 -2.77 1.65
C ALA A 12 10.76 -1.73 2.53
N LEU A 13 9.97 -2.19 3.51
CA LEU A 13 9.28 -1.32 4.46
C LEU A 13 10.27 -0.45 5.24
N LYS A 14 11.38 -1.04 5.72
CA LYS A 14 12.41 -0.29 6.43
C LYS A 14 13.10 0.73 5.51
N ALA A 15 13.51 0.32 4.31
CA ALA A 15 14.25 1.17 3.38
C ALA A 15 13.45 2.41 2.95
N VAL A 16 12.18 2.24 2.58
CA VAL A 16 11.31 3.35 2.20
C VAL A 16 10.85 4.12 3.44
N GLY A 17 10.40 3.39 4.46
CA GLY A 17 9.88 3.92 5.70
C GLY A 17 10.86 4.86 6.40
N GLU A 18 12.14 4.48 6.49
CA GLU A 18 13.14 5.25 7.20
C GLU A 18 13.36 6.64 6.60
N ILE A 19 13.09 6.80 5.30
CA ILE A 19 13.19 8.07 4.59
C ILE A 19 11.89 8.87 4.73
N ILE A 20 10.74 8.25 4.44
CA ILE A 20 9.46 8.96 4.42
C ILE A 20 9.02 9.41 5.82
N GLN A 21 9.43 8.69 6.87
CA GLN A 21 8.98 9.02 8.21
C GLN A 21 9.39 10.44 8.62
N ASP A 22 10.52 10.94 8.12
CA ASP A 22 11.04 12.28 8.44
C ASP A 22 10.16 13.43 7.95
N TYR A 23 9.26 13.16 7.01
CA TYR A 23 8.29 14.11 6.47
C TYR A 23 6.95 14.09 7.22
N ASP A 24 6.74 13.10 8.09
CA ASP A 24 5.59 13.03 8.98
C ASP A 24 5.94 13.58 10.36
N SER A 25 5.14 14.53 10.85
CA SER A 25 5.40 15.21 12.13
C SER A 25 5.01 14.40 13.36
N ASP A 26 3.95 13.58 13.28
CA ASP A 26 3.44 12.81 14.43
C ASP A 26 3.97 11.37 14.46
N LYS A 27 4.54 10.91 13.34
CA LYS A 27 5.08 9.57 13.13
C LYS A 27 4.04 8.48 13.35
N LEU A 28 2.76 8.75 13.11
CA LEU A 28 1.66 7.81 13.21
C LEU A 28 1.30 7.30 11.81
N PHE A 29 1.63 6.04 11.56
CA PHE A 29 1.41 5.43 10.25
C PHE A 29 0.26 4.44 10.30
N PRO A 30 -0.88 4.72 9.62
CA PRO A 30 -1.89 3.71 9.38
C PRO A 30 -1.29 2.55 8.58
N ALA A 31 -1.36 1.34 9.13
CA ALA A 31 -0.73 0.17 8.51
C ALA A 31 -1.74 -0.95 8.28
N TYR A 32 -1.89 -1.35 7.02
CA TYR A 32 -2.89 -2.33 6.60
C TYR A 32 -2.27 -3.51 5.87
N GLY A 33 -2.87 -4.68 6.04
CA GLY A 33 -2.67 -5.85 5.18
C GLY A 33 -3.88 -6.06 4.28
N PHE A 34 -3.69 -6.76 3.18
CA PHE A 34 -4.75 -7.18 2.26
C PHE A 34 -4.46 -8.60 1.76
N GLY A 35 -5.50 -9.33 1.37
CA GLY A 35 -5.34 -10.70 0.88
C GLY A 35 -4.99 -11.68 2.00
N ALA A 36 -5.74 -11.66 3.10
CA ALA A 36 -5.56 -12.67 4.13
C ALA A 36 -6.88 -13.10 4.75
N LYS A 37 -6.93 -14.34 5.22
CA LYS A 37 -8.01 -14.83 6.08
C LYS A 37 -7.69 -14.44 7.51
N ILE A 38 -8.60 -13.70 8.13
CA ILE A 38 -8.41 -13.14 9.47
C ILE A 38 -9.07 -14.06 10.50
N PRO A 39 -8.39 -14.42 11.60
CA PRO A 39 -9.02 -15.16 12.69
C PRO A 39 -10.09 -14.32 13.42
N PRO A 40 -11.06 -14.95 14.10
CA PRO A 40 -11.22 -16.39 14.27
C PRO A 40 -12.06 -17.07 13.18
N ASP A 41 -12.82 -16.29 12.39
CA ASP A 41 -13.80 -16.83 11.44
C ASP A 41 -13.20 -17.18 10.07
N GLY A 42 -11.94 -16.81 9.82
CA GLY A 42 -11.24 -17.13 8.58
C GLY A 42 -11.82 -16.42 7.37
N LYS A 43 -12.53 -15.31 7.57
CA LYS A 43 -13.04 -14.49 6.48
C LYS A 43 -11.89 -13.83 5.74
N ILE A 44 -11.99 -13.83 4.42
CA ILE A 44 -11.04 -13.13 3.56
C ILE A 44 -11.25 -11.64 3.78
N SER A 45 -10.18 -10.96 4.17
CA SER A 45 -10.13 -9.51 4.20
C SER A 45 -9.18 -8.99 3.13
N HIS A 46 -9.66 -7.99 2.40
CA HIS A 46 -8.87 -7.20 1.45
C HIS A 46 -8.33 -5.92 2.09
N GLU A 47 -8.59 -5.71 3.37
CA GLU A 47 -8.05 -4.60 4.15
C GLU A 47 -8.24 -4.89 5.64
N PHE A 48 -7.15 -4.96 6.39
CA PHE A 48 -7.20 -5.13 7.84
C PHE A 48 -6.02 -4.44 8.51
N PRO A 49 -6.20 -3.84 9.69
CA PRO A 49 -5.13 -3.16 10.41
C PRO A 49 -4.08 -4.17 10.90
N LEU A 50 -2.80 -3.94 10.60
CA LEU A 50 -1.73 -4.86 10.99
C LEU A 50 -1.55 -4.94 12.51
N ASN A 51 -1.85 -3.86 13.23
CA ASN A 51 -1.79 -3.83 14.69
C ASN A 51 -2.95 -4.60 15.36
N GLY A 52 -4.01 -4.92 14.59
CA GLY A 52 -5.22 -5.62 15.03
C GLY A 52 -6.29 -4.71 15.64
N ASP A 53 -6.13 -3.39 15.58
CA ASP A 53 -7.06 -2.40 16.11
C ASP A 53 -7.86 -1.75 14.96
N MET A 54 -9.15 -2.08 14.89
CA MET A 54 -10.07 -1.58 13.86
C MET A 54 -10.47 -0.12 14.06
N GLU A 55 -10.35 0.41 15.28
CA GLU A 55 -10.66 1.80 15.60
C GLU A 55 -9.44 2.70 15.39
N ASN A 56 -8.23 2.17 15.60
CA ASN A 56 -7.00 2.90 15.43
C ASN A 56 -5.90 2.07 14.71
N PRO A 57 -5.78 2.18 13.38
CA PRO A 57 -4.80 1.45 12.59
C PRO A 57 -3.37 2.01 12.71
N ASN A 58 -3.18 3.09 13.48
CA ASN A 58 -1.90 3.80 13.54
C ASN A 58 -0.84 3.00 14.31
N CYS A 59 0.35 2.96 13.72
CA CYS A 59 1.57 2.43 14.31
C CYS A 59 2.55 3.58 14.58
N VAL A 60 3.20 3.56 15.75
CA VAL A 60 4.19 4.59 16.12
C VAL A 60 5.52 4.30 15.44
N GLY A 61 5.88 5.13 14.46
CA GLY A 61 7.10 5.00 13.68
C GLY A 61 7.13 3.76 12.79
N ILE A 62 8.15 3.67 11.94
CA ILE A 62 8.37 2.51 11.07
C ILE A 62 8.67 1.24 11.87
N GLN A 63 9.31 1.40 13.03
CA GLN A 63 9.53 0.29 13.95
C GLN A 63 8.20 -0.31 14.43
N GLY A 64 7.21 0.51 14.76
CA GLY A 64 5.87 0.04 15.12
C GLY A 64 5.18 -0.68 13.95
N VAL A 65 5.35 -0.18 12.72
CA VAL A 65 4.81 -0.85 11.53
C VAL A 65 5.46 -2.23 11.31
N LEU A 66 6.79 -2.33 11.45
CA LEU A 66 7.52 -3.60 11.36
C LEU A 66 7.06 -4.61 12.41
N GLU A 67 6.88 -4.17 13.66
CA GLU A 67 6.39 -5.02 14.74
C GLU A 67 4.96 -5.51 14.49
N ALA A 68 4.07 -4.61 14.04
CA ALA A 68 2.70 -4.94 13.64
C ALA A 68 2.69 -5.96 12.48
N TYR A 69 3.52 -5.74 11.46
CA TYR A 69 3.69 -6.65 10.34
C TYR A 69 4.11 -8.07 10.79
N PHE A 70 5.17 -8.20 11.59
CA PHE A 70 5.63 -9.51 12.06
C PHE A 70 4.65 -10.20 13.00
N LYS A 71 3.90 -9.44 13.80
CA LYS A 71 2.82 -9.97 14.63
C LYS A 71 1.69 -10.50 13.77
N SER A 72 1.23 -9.70 12.80
CA SER A 72 0.14 -10.05 11.89
C SER A 72 0.45 -11.29 11.05
N LEU A 73 1.68 -11.40 10.52
CA LEU A 73 2.11 -12.54 9.71
C LEU A 73 2.02 -13.89 10.45
N ARG A 74 2.05 -13.88 11.79
CA ARG A 74 1.91 -15.08 12.63
C ARG A 74 0.46 -15.46 12.92
N THR A 75 -0.47 -14.53 12.74
CA THR A 75 -1.88 -14.70 13.12
C THR A 75 -2.80 -14.90 11.93
N VAL A 76 -2.51 -14.24 10.80
CA VAL A 76 -3.33 -14.33 9.59
C VAL A 76 -2.90 -15.50 8.71
N GLN A 77 -3.84 -16.01 7.92
CA GLN A 77 -3.54 -16.97 6.85
C GLN A 77 -3.50 -16.22 5.52
N LEU A 78 -2.32 -16.14 4.89
CA LEU A 78 -2.14 -15.52 3.57
C LEU A 78 -3.07 -16.14 2.52
N TYR A 79 -3.69 -15.30 1.71
CA TYR A 79 -4.68 -15.70 0.71
C TYR A 79 -4.67 -14.72 -0.48
N GLY A 80 -5.47 -14.98 -1.52
CA GLY A 80 -5.64 -14.07 -2.66
C GLY A 80 -7.12 -13.74 -2.90
N PRO A 81 -7.46 -12.88 -3.86
CA PRO A 81 -6.57 -12.19 -4.81
C PRO A 81 -5.83 -10.98 -4.23
N THR A 82 -4.81 -10.53 -4.98
CA THR A 82 -4.05 -9.29 -4.78
C THR A 82 -4.82 -8.13 -5.42
N ASN A 83 -5.58 -7.39 -4.63
CA ASN A 83 -6.43 -6.30 -5.10
C ASN A 83 -5.97 -4.96 -4.50
N PHE A 84 -5.63 -3.98 -5.34
CA PHE A 84 -5.17 -2.66 -4.86
C PHE A 84 -6.28 -1.62 -4.83
N ALA A 85 -7.35 -1.78 -5.61
CA ALA A 85 -8.37 -0.76 -5.75
C ALA A 85 -9.01 -0.40 -4.39
N SER A 86 -9.21 -1.38 -3.50
CA SER A 86 -9.78 -1.15 -2.16
C SER A 86 -8.92 -0.20 -1.34
N VAL A 87 -7.62 -0.50 -1.17
CA VAL A 87 -6.73 0.33 -0.34
C VAL A 87 -6.50 1.71 -0.97
N ILE A 88 -6.39 1.80 -2.29
CA ILE A 88 -6.24 3.09 -2.98
C ILE A 88 -7.49 3.96 -2.77
N ASN A 89 -8.70 3.40 -2.91
CA ASN A 89 -9.93 4.16 -2.70
C ASN A 89 -10.10 4.61 -1.24
N GLN A 90 -9.70 3.78 -0.27
CA GLN A 90 -9.75 4.14 1.14
C GLN A 90 -8.84 5.34 1.43
N VAL A 91 -7.58 5.29 0.99
CA VAL A 91 -6.63 6.39 1.21
C VAL A 91 -7.03 7.64 0.42
N ALA A 92 -7.53 7.46 -0.81
CA ALA A 92 -8.09 8.57 -1.59
C ALA A 92 -9.26 9.26 -0.87
N SER A 93 -10.18 8.50 -0.26
CA SER A 93 -11.27 9.07 0.54
C SER A 93 -10.73 9.92 1.71
N ASN A 94 -9.70 9.43 2.40
CA ASN A 94 -9.08 10.18 3.49
C ASN A 94 -8.38 11.45 2.97
N ALA A 95 -7.58 11.35 1.91
CA ALA A 95 -6.88 12.47 1.29
C ALA A 95 -7.85 13.54 0.76
N GLY A 96 -8.98 13.14 0.18
CA GLY A 96 -10.00 14.05 -0.31
C GLY A 96 -10.81 14.76 0.80
N SER A 97 -10.79 14.23 2.03
CA SER A 97 -11.44 14.89 3.18
C SER A 97 -10.66 16.09 3.71
N VAL A 98 -9.34 16.13 3.46
CA VAL A 98 -8.46 17.24 3.86
C VAL A 98 -8.31 18.23 2.71
N THR A 99 -9.05 19.34 2.78
CA THR A 99 -9.16 20.33 1.69
C THR A 99 -8.39 21.62 1.94
N ASP A 100 -7.83 21.79 3.14
CA ASP A 100 -7.08 23.00 3.53
C ASP A 100 -5.61 22.98 3.09
N GLY A 101 -5.16 21.88 2.46
CA GLY A 101 -3.78 21.70 2.01
C GLY A 101 -2.79 21.42 3.13
N SER A 102 -3.27 21.14 4.35
CA SER A 102 -2.41 20.88 5.51
C SER A 102 -1.73 19.50 5.47
N GLN A 103 -2.25 18.56 4.68
CA GLN A 103 -1.76 17.19 4.62
C GLN A 103 -1.57 16.72 3.17
N TYR A 104 -0.54 15.90 2.99
CA TYR A 104 -0.27 15.17 1.76
C TYR A 104 -0.03 13.71 2.11
N TYR A 105 -0.69 12.80 1.40
CA TYR A 105 -0.67 11.38 1.69
C TYR A 105 0.32 10.67 0.77
N VAL A 106 1.10 9.74 1.33
CA VAL A 106 1.94 8.81 0.57
C VAL A 106 1.52 7.38 0.94
N LEU A 107 0.93 6.67 -0.01
CA LEU A 107 0.55 5.27 0.14
C LEU A 107 1.68 4.37 -0.35
N LEU A 108 2.34 3.66 0.55
CA LEU A 108 3.30 2.61 0.21
C LEU A 108 2.60 1.25 0.13
N ILE A 109 2.63 0.62 -1.04
CA ILE A 109 2.12 -0.73 -1.29
C ILE A 109 3.31 -1.65 -1.53
N ILE A 110 3.42 -2.76 -0.79
CA ILE A 110 4.44 -3.79 -1.01
C ILE A 110 3.74 -5.08 -1.43
N THR A 111 4.16 -5.66 -2.55
CA THR A 111 3.55 -6.87 -3.14
C THR A 111 4.62 -7.82 -3.66
N ASP A 112 4.35 -9.13 -3.63
CA ASP A 112 5.22 -10.16 -4.21
C ASP A 112 4.64 -10.81 -5.48
N GLY A 113 3.53 -10.28 -5.99
CA GLY A 113 2.82 -10.90 -7.10
C GLY A 113 1.89 -9.97 -7.85
N VAL A 114 1.29 -10.55 -8.89
CA VAL A 114 0.51 -9.86 -9.91
C VAL A 114 -0.83 -9.37 -9.36
N ILE A 115 -1.19 -8.14 -9.74
CA ILE A 115 -2.47 -7.51 -9.42
C ILE A 115 -3.62 -8.21 -10.15
N SER A 116 -4.71 -8.47 -9.43
CA SER A 116 -5.89 -9.17 -9.96
C SER A 116 -7.02 -8.23 -10.41
N ASP A 117 -7.02 -6.99 -9.94
CA ASP A 117 -8.07 -5.99 -10.18
C ASP A 117 -7.57 -4.78 -11.00
N MET A 118 -6.78 -5.04 -12.04
CA MET A 118 -6.11 -4.01 -12.85
C MET A 118 -7.05 -2.88 -13.30
N ALA A 119 -8.22 -3.22 -13.86
CA ALA A 119 -9.16 -2.22 -14.37
C ALA A 119 -9.71 -1.30 -13.25
N GLN A 120 -10.00 -1.87 -12.09
CA GLN A 120 -10.49 -1.14 -10.91
C GLN A 120 -9.37 -0.30 -10.30
N THR A 121 -8.14 -0.80 -10.30
CA THR A 121 -6.98 -0.09 -9.81
C THR A 121 -6.65 1.12 -10.68
N LYS A 122 -6.69 0.99 -12.02
CA LYS A 122 -6.57 2.15 -12.94
C LYS A 122 -7.68 3.18 -12.72
N GLU A 123 -8.92 2.73 -12.49
CA GLU A 123 -10.03 3.64 -12.15
C GLU A 123 -9.78 4.37 -10.83
N ALA A 124 -9.31 3.69 -9.80
CA ALA A 124 -8.97 4.28 -8.50
C ALA A 124 -7.84 5.32 -8.63
N ILE A 125 -6.77 5.00 -9.37
CA ILE A 125 -5.65 5.91 -9.63
C ILE A 125 -6.11 7.16 -10.37
N VAL A 126 -6.89 7.00 -11.45
CA VAL A 126 -7.41 8.14 -12.23
C VAL A 126 -8.28 9.04 -11.35
N ASN A 127 -9.17 8.47 -10.54
CA ASN A 127 -10.02 9.24 -9.63
C ASN A 127 -9.23 9.94 -8.51
N ALA A 128 -8.15 9.32 -8.04
CA ALA A 128 -7.30 9.87 -6.99
C ALA A 128 -6.28 10.92 -7.49
N SER A 129 -6.07 11.01 -8.80
CA SER A 129 -5.00 11.83 -9.38
C SER A 129 -5.10 13.34 -9.09
N SER A 130 -6.29 13.85 -8.77
CA SER A 130 -6.50 15.25 -8.38
C SER A 130 -6.36 15.51 -6.86
N LEU A 131 -6.22 14.46 -6.06
CA LEU A 131 -6.15 14.53 -4.59
C LEU A 131 -4.71 14.75 -4.12
N PRO A 132 -4.45 15.19 -2.88
CA PRO A 132 -3.11 15.28 -2.31
C PRO A 132 -2.58 13.89 -1.91
N LEU A 133 -2.39 13.01 -2.89
CA LEU A 133 -1.98 11.61 -2.73
C LEU A 133 -0.91 11.21 -3.76
N SER A 134 0.14 10.53 -3.30
CA SER A 134 1.05 9.73 -4.11
C SER A 134 1.03 8.27 -3.67
N ILE A 135 1.33 7.37 -4.59
CA ILE A 135 1.33 5.92 -4.40
C ILE A 135 2.71 5.41 -4.80
N ILE A 136 3.37 4.67 -3.92
CA ILE A 136 4.62 3.98 -4.21
C ILE A 136 4.34 2.48 -4.15
N ILE A 137 4.57 1.77 -5.23
CA ILE A 137 4.41 0.32 -5.33
C ILE A 137 5.80 -0.30 -5.34
N VAL A 138 6.08 -1.16 -4.37
CA VAL A 138 7.33 -1.90 -4.27
C VAL A 138 7.08 -3.38 -4.53
N GLY A 139 7.63 -3.88 -5.63
CA GLY A 139 7.58 -5.30 -5.98
C GLY A 139 8.73 -6.06 -5.32
N VAL A 140 8.44 -7.08 -4.51
CA VAL A 140 9.46 -7.92 -3.85
C VAL A 140 9.46 -9.34 -4.40
N GLY A 141 10.63 -9.96 -4.50
CA GLY A 141 10.73 -11.36 -4.93
C GLY A 141 10.71 -11.55 -6.46
N PRO A 142 10.60 -12.80 -6.93
CA PRO A 142 10.93 -13.16 -8.31
C PRO A 142 9.75 -13.10 -9.29
N ALA A 143 8.64 -12.42 -8.95
CA ALA A 143 7.48 -12.35 -9.81
C ALA A 143 7.69 -11.43 -11.02
N GLU A 144 6.85 -11.61 -12.05
CA GLU A 144 6.77 -10.70 -13.19
C GLU A 144 5.93 -9.47 -12.81
N PHE A 145 6.45 -8.27 -13.07
CA PHE A 145 5.88 -7.00 -12.64
C PHE A 145 5.43 -6.10 -13.80
N ASP A 146 5.30 -6.62 -15.03
CA ASP A 146 4.87 -5.87 -16.22
C ASP A 146 3.56 -5.07 -15.97
N ALA A 147 2.64 -5.68 -15.21
CA ALA A 147 1.39 -5.05 -14.82
C ALA A 147 1.59 -3.81 -13.93
N MET A 148 2.65 -3.79 -13.11
CA MET A 148 2.98 -2.67 -12.23
C MET A 148 3.71 -1.57 -13.01
N GLU A 149 4.52 -1.93 -13.99
CA GLU A 149 5.13 -0.97 -14.94
C GLU A 149 4.04 -0.21 -15.72
N GLU A 150 2.93 -0.87 -16.08
CA GLU A 150 1.78 -0.19 -16.70
C GLU A 150 1.13 0.87 -15.77
N LEU A 151 1.26 0.70 -14.45
CA LEU A 151 0.71 1.63 -13.47
C LEU A 151 1.63 2.83 -13.17
N ASP A 152 2.93 2.72 -13.45
CA ASP A 152 3.97 3.70 -13.11
C ASP A 152 3.77 5.07 -13.79
N GLY A 153 2.99 5.14 -14.87
CA GLY A 153 2.59 6.42 -15.48
C GLY A 153 3.69 7.18 -16.23
N ASP A 154 4.97 6.83 -16.03
CA ASP A 154 6.16 7.47 -16.60
C ASP A 154 6.16 7.50 -18.14
N GLU A 155 5.86 6.37 -18.80
CA GLU A 155 5.80 6.31 -20.27
C GLU A 155 4.42 6.71 -20.81
N VAL A 156 3.37 6.20 -20.18
CA VAL A 156 1.99 6.37 -20.61
C VAL A 156 1.12 6.72 -19.41
N ARG A 157 0.54 7.92 -19.46
CA ARG A 157 -0.37 8.39 -18.44
C ARG A 157 -1.54 7.41 -18.25
N VAL A 158 -1.72 6.98 -17.00
CA VAL A 158 -2.79 6.05 -16.61
C VAL A 158 -4.16 6.60 -17.03
N SER A 159 -4.97 5.74 -17.63
CA SER A 159 -6.34 6.06 -18.04
C SER A 159 -7.31 4.93 -17.73
N SER A 160 -8.57 5.31 -17.53
CA SER A 160 -9.68 4.38 -17.32
C SER A 160 -10.95 4.98 -17.92
N ARG A 161 -11.70 4.17 -18.68
CA ARG A 161 -12.98 4.53 -19.31
C ARG A 161 -12.95 5.86 -20.09
N GLY A 162 -11.84 6.11 -20.81
CA GLY A 162 -11.65 7.31 -21.62
C GLY A 162 -11.26 8.58 -20.84
N LYS A 163 -11.03 8.49 -19.53
CA LYS A 163 -10.49 9.57 -18.70
C LYS A 163 -9.02 9.30 -18.38
N PHE A 164 -8.19 10.33 -18.45
CA PHE A 164 -6.79 10.29 -18.08
C PHE A 164 -6.59 10.83 -16.67
N ALA A 165 -5.58 10.32 -15.97
CA ALA A 165 -5.12 10.90 -14.70
C ALA A 165 -4.69 12.37 -14.91
N GLU A 166 -4.98 13.25 -13.95
CA GLU A 166 -4.66 14.69 -14.05
C GLU A 166 -3.16 14.96 -13.92
N ARG A 167 -2.48 14.16 -13.10
CA ARG A 167 -1.04 14.12 -12.88
C ARG A 167 -0.61 12.68 -12.66
N ASP A 168 0.69 12.45 -12.77
CA ASP A 168 1.25 11.20 -12.32
C ASP A 168 1.27 11.16 -10.80
N ILE A 169 0.87 10.02 -10.23
CA ILE A 169 0.80 9.80 -8.80
C ILE A 169 1.39 8.46 -8.38
N VAL A 170 1.76 7.59 -9.31
CA VAL A 170 2.25 6.24 -9.01
C VAL A 170 3.74 6.20 -9.30
N GLN A 171 4.50 5.56 -8.42
CA GLN A 171 5.85 5.11 -8.74
C GLN A 171 5.93 3.61 -8.49
N PHE A 172 6.38 2.83 -9.46
CA PHE A 172 6.77 1.44 -9.26
C PHE A 172 8.28 1.29 -9.10
N VAL A 173 8.71 0.49 -8.12
CA VAL A 173 10.12 0.14 -7.91
C VAL A 173 10.24 -1.36 -7.62
N PRO A 174 10.98 -2.13 -8.44
CA PRO A 174 11.34 -3.50 -8.08
C PRO A 174 12.41 -3.49 -6.99
N PHE A 175 12.22 -4.28 -5.93
CA PHE A 175 13.14 -4.40 -4.80
C PHE A 175 13.88 -5.75 -4.86
N PRO A 176 15.21 -5.73 -5.06
CA PRO A 176 16.04 -6.92 -5.26
C PRO A 176 16.26 -7.77 -4.00
#